data_AF-A0A0G4EUH9-F1
#
_entry.id   AF-A0A0G4EUH9-F1
#
_cell.length_a   1.000
_cell.length_b   1.000
_cell.length_c   1.000
_cell.angle_alpha   90.00
_cell.angle_beta   90.00
_cell.angle_gamma   90.00
#
_symmetry.space_group_name_H-M   'P 1'
#
loop_
_entity.id
_entity.type
_entity.pdbx_description
1 polymer ?
#
loop_
_entity_poly.entity_id
_entity_poly.type
_entity_poly.pdbx_seq_one_letter_code
_entity_poly.pdbx_strand_id
1 'polypeptide(L)'
;MDLADAGVPASVAMGEAYRVWTHAVLGCIGASVEPYAIITGVRMVKKSDSVRVEVWFAKADTRDRCSLRSDIMEAINTQVEGQQRVHIPLRPAIKLHRRQPHN
;
A
#
# COMPACT_ATOMS: atom_id res chain seq x y z
N MET A 1 -15.91 2.04 -0.14
CA MET A 1 -16.53 0.89 0.52
C MET A 1 -16.17 1.08 1.96
N ASP A 2 -17.18 1.39 2.74
CA ASP A 2 -17.06 1.76 4.15
C ASP A 2 -16.57 0.55 4.93
N LEU A 3 -15.50 0.69 5.71
CA LEU A 3 -15.02 -0.40 6.58
C LEU A 3 -15.91 -0.54 7.83
N ALA A 4 -16.78 0.45 8.11
CA ALA A 4 -17.75 0.39 9.21
C ALA A 4 -19.02 -0.42 8.85
N ASP A 5 -19.48 -0.38 7.59
CA ASP A 5 -20.70 -1.11 7.16
C ASP A 5 -20.51 -2.62 6.97
N ALA A 6 -19.28 -3.13 7.05
CA ALA A 6 -18.98 -4.55 6.88
C ALA A 6 -19.03 -5.36 8.19
N GLY A 7 -19.35 -4.76 9.33
CA GLY A 7 -19.39 -5.45 10.63
C GLY A 7 -18.03 -5.96 11.11
N VAL A 8 -16.93 -5.43 10.57
CA VAL A 8 -15.56 -5.84 10.94
C VAL A 8 -15.20 -5.18 12.27
N PRO A 9 -14.85 -5.94 13.33
CA PRO A 9 -14.44 -5.37 14.60
C PRO A 9 -13.26 -4.41 14.41
N ALA A 10 -13.27 -3.27 15.10
CA ALA A 10 -12.22 -2.24 14.97
C ALA A 10 -10.80 -2.79 15.23
N SER A 11 -10.67 -3.83 16.06
CA SER A 11 -9.41 -4.55 16.31
C SER A 11 -8.91 -5.31 15.08
N VAL A 12 -9.82 -5.94 14.32
CA VAL A 12 -9.51 -6.63 13.06
C VAL A 12 -9.09 -5.59 12.01
N ALA A 13 -9.82 -4.48 11.87
CA ALA A 13 -9.47 -3.41 10.94
C ALA A 13 -8.08 -2.79 11.23
N MET A 14 -7.72 -2.64 12.51
CA MET A 14 -6.39 -2.16 12.91
C MET A 14 -5.29 -3.20 12.62
N GLY A 15 -5.55 -4.49 12.84
CA GLY A 15 -4.64 -5.58 12.49
C GLY A 15 -4.38 -5.66 10.98
N GLU A 16 -5.43 -5.51 10.17
CA GLU A 16 -5.32 -5.51 8.71
C GLU A 16 -4.53 -4.28 8.20
N ALA A 17 -4.77 -3.10 8.76
CA ALA A 17 -4.00 -1.89 8.46
C ALA A 17 -2.50 -2.08 8.77
N TYR A 18 -2.19 -2.67 9.92
CA TYR A 18 -0.81 -2.98 10.30
C TYR A 18 -0.18 -4.01 9.37
N ARG A 19 -0.92 -5.05 8.95
CA ARG A 19 -0.44 -6.04 7.98
C ARG A 19 -0.11 -5.39 6.64
N VAL A 20 -1.02 -4.58 6.10
CA VAL A 20 -0.83 -3.84 4.85
C VAL A 20 0.39 -2.93 4.95
N TRP A 21 0.55 -2.21 6.07
CA TRP A 21 1.72 -1.36 6.32
C TRP A 21 3.02 -2.16 6.26
N THR A 22 3.07 -3.23 7.05
CA THR A 22 4.26 -4.04 7.27
C THR A 22 4.76 -4.61 5.96
N HIS A 23 3.87 -5.21 5.18
CA HIS A 23 4.24 -5.81 3.90
C HIS A 23 4.62 -4.77 2.84
N ALA A 24 3.94 -3.62 2.79
CA ALA A 24 4.32 -2.54 1.87
C ALA A 24 5.73 -2.01 2.18
N VAL A 25 6.03 -1.79 3.47
CA VAL A 25 7.34 -1.31 3.92
C VAL A 25 8.43 -2.36 3.68
N LEU A 26 8.19 -3.61 4.04
CA LEU A 26 9.13 -4.70 3.79
C LEU A 26 9.40 -4.87 2.29
N GLY A 27 8.36 -4.75 1.46
CA GLY A 27 8.50 -4.81 0.00
C GLY A 27 9.40 -3.69 -0.54
N CYS A 28 9.12 -2.45 -0.12
CA CYS A 28 9.84 -1.27 -0.61
C CYS A 28 11.28 -1.19 -0.08
N ILE A 29 11.51 -1.46 1.20
CA ILE A 29 12.83 -1.32 1.85
C ILE A 29 13.68 -2.57 1.65
N GLY A 30 13.06 -3.76 1.68
CA GLY A 30 13.72 -5.04 1.46
C GLY A 30 14.07 -5.34 0.01
N ALA A 31 13.81 -4.40 -0.91
CA ALA A 31 14.08 -4.52 -2.35
C ALA A 31 13.39 -5.73 -3.02
N SER A 32 12.18 -6.10 -2.55
CA SER A 32 11.37 -7.15 -3.18
C SER A 32 10.22 -6.61 -4.04
N VAL A 33 10.12 -5.29 -4.18
CA VAL A 33 9.21 -4.58 -5.08
C VAL A 33 10.04 -3.88 -6.16
N GLU A 34 9.84 -4.22 -7.43
CA GLU A 34 10.65 -3.69 -8.53
C GLU A 34 9.92 -2.61 -9.35
N PRO A 35 10.66 -1.64 -9.93
CA PRO A 35 12.07 -1.30 -9.67
C PRO A 35 12.31 -0.64 -8.29
N TYR A 36 13.06 -1.29 -7.39
CA TYR A 36 13.28 -0.75 -6.04
C TYR A 36 14.15 0.52 -6.02
N ALA A 37 15.10 0.63 -6.97
CA ALA A 37 16.07 1.72 -7.01
C ALA A 37 15.43 3.11 -7.26
N ILE A 38 14.21 3.14 -7.81
CA ILE A 38 13.49 4.40 -8.04
C ILE A 38 12.57 4.78 -6.89
N ILE A 39 12.36 3.89 -5.90
CA ILE A 39 11.50 4.18 -4.75
C ILE A 39 12.21 5.21 -3.86
N THR A 40 11.51 6.30 -3.58
CA THR A 40 12.04 7.43 -2.80
C THR A 40 11.38 7.57 -1.43
N GLY A 41 10.24 6.90 -1.23
CA GLY A 41 9.57 6.93 0.04
C GLY A 41 8.29 6.09 0.06
N VAL A 42 7.86 5.76 1.27
CA VAL A 42 6.60 5.08 1.54
C VAL A 42 5.93 5.77 2.73
N ARG A 43 4.62 6.01 2.63
CA ARG A 43 3.84 6.69 3.67
C ARG A 43 2.50 6.01 3.88
N MET A 44 2.11 5.87 5.13
CA MET A 44 0.75 5.51 5.51
C MET A 44 -0.03 6.76 5.94
N VAL A 45 -1.23 6.91 5.40
CA VAL A 45 -2.20 7.92 5.82
C VAL A 45 -3.44 7.21 6.35
N LYS A 46 -3.72 7.38 7.64
CA LYS A 46 -4.97 6.94 8.25
C LYS A 46 -6.08 7.92 7.89
N LYS A 47 -7.19 7.40 7.37
CA LYS A 47 -8.47 8.11 7.23
C LYS A 47 -9.47 7.50 8.20
N SER A 48 -10.63 8.15 8.34
CA SER A 48 -11.72 7.70 9.21
C SER A 48 -12.05 6.21 8.99
N ASP A 49 -12.24 5.81 7.73
CA ASP A 49 -12.75 4.46 7.39
C ASP A 49 -11.85 3.72 6.39
N SER A 50 -10.60 4.19 6.20
CA SER A 50 -9.66 3.53 5.31
C SER A 50 -8.22 3.89 5.64
N VAL A 51 -7.30 3.06 5.15
CA VAL A 51 -5.89 3.37 5.15
C VAL A 51 -5.44 3.55 3.72
N ARG A 52 -4.63 4.58 3.48
CA ARG A 52 -3.97 4.80 2.21
C ARG A 52 -2.48 4.60 2.39
N VAL A 53 -1.93 3.66 1.63
CA VAL A 53 -0.49 3.55 1.42
C VAL A 53 -0.12 4.34 0.17
N GLU A 54 0.88 5.19 0.30
CA GLU A 54 1.45 5.97 -0.78
C GLU A 54 2.91 5.55 -0.96
N VAL A 55 3.25 5.08 -2.16
CA VAL A 55 4.64 4.83 -2.54
C VAL A 55 5.06 5.91 -3.53
N TRP A 56 6.15 6.57 -3.20
CA TRP A 56 6.74 7.62 -4.00
C TRP A 56 7.95 7.08 -4.73
N PHE A 57 8.07 7.46 -5.98
CA PHE A 57 9.18 7.07 -6.84
C PHE A 57 9.66 8.28 -7.63
N ALA A 58 10.90 8.21 -8.10
CA ALA A 58 11.51 9.21 -8.95
C ALA A 58 10.89 9.20 -10.36
N LYS A 59 11.69 9.42 -11.41
CA LYS A 59 11.20 9.30 -12.78
C LYS A 59 10.95 7.82 -13.10
N ALA A 60 9.74 7.51 -13.56
CA ALA A 60 9.32 6.18 -13.96
C ALA A 60 8.57 6.26 -15.30
N ASP A 61 8.86 5.33 -16.20
CA ASP A 61 8.09 5.16 -17.43
C ASP A 61 6.78 4.39 -17.16
N THR A 62 6.05 4.01 -18.21
CA THR A 62 4.80 3.25 -18.06
C THR A 62 5.04 1.84 -17.54
N ARG A 63 6.13 1.19 -17.95
CA ARG A 63 6.49 -0.17 -17.54
C ARG A 63 6.85 -0.21 -16.08
N ASP A 64 7.73 0.69 -15.64
CA ASP A 64 8.16 0.82 -14.25
C ASP A 64 6.95 1.01 -13.31
N ARG A 65 6.00 1.86 -13.70
CA ARG A 65 4.78 2.12 -12.94
C ARG A 65 3.86 0.90 -12.85
N CYS A 66 3.75 0.13 -13.92
CA CYS A 66 2.96 -1.10 -13.94
C CYS A 66 3.58 -2.18 -13.06
N SER A 67 4.90 -2.37 -13.14
CA SER A 67 5.66 -3.28 -12.28
C SER A 67 5.53 -2.90 -10.81
N LEU A 68 5.86 -1.65 -10.43
CA LEU A 68 5.72 -1.18 -9.05
C LEU A 68 4.31 -1.43 -8.50
N ARG A 69 3.28 -1.10 -9.30
CA ARG A 69 1.89 -1.31 -8.89
C ARG A 69 1.59 -2.78 -8.65
N SER A 70 2.00 -3.66 -9.57
CA SER A 70 1.76 -5.10 -9.47
C SER A 70 2.46 -5.67 -8.24
N ASP A 71 3.74 -5.38 -8.08
CA ASP A 71 4.59 -5.95 -7.04
C ASP A 71 4.18 -5.46 -5.65
N ILE A 72 3.78 -4.18 -5.50
CA ILE A 72 3.24 -3.68 -4.22
C ILE A 72 1.93 -4.40 -3.88
N MET A 73 1.06 -4.61 -4.87
CA MET A 73 -0.19 -5.33 -4.65
C MET A 73 0.07 -6.78 -4.27
N GLU A 74 1.04 -7.42 -4.89
CA GLU A 74 1.47 -8.77 -4.53
C GLU A 74 2.04 -8.79 -3.11
N ALA A 75 3.00 -7.92 -2.80
CA ALA A 75 3.62 -7.82 -1.48
C ALA A 75 2.58 -7.66 -0.36
N ILE A 76 1.60 -6.76 -0.53
CA ILE A 76 0.53 -6.53 0.45
C ILE A 76 -0.39 -7.75 0.60
N ASN A 77 -0.54 -8.55 -0.46
CA ASN A 77 -1.35 -9.77 -0.46
C ASN A 77 -0.55 -11.02 -0.07
N THR A 78 0.78 -10.92 0.07
CA THR A 78 1.62 -12.02 0.53
C THR A 78 1.15 -12.49 1.89
N GLN A 79 0.91 -13.80 2.00
CA GLN A 79 0.45 -14.43 3.23
C GLN A 79 1.64 -14.82 4.11
N VAL A 80 1.49 -14.60 5.41
CA VAL A 80 2.28 -15.33 6.41
C VAL A 80 1.60 -16.68 6.62
N GLU A 81 2.37 -17.78 6.57
CA GLU A 81 1.83 -19.12 6.81
C GLU A 81 1.02 -19.18 8.12
N GLY A 82 -0.17 -19.77 8.07
CA GLY A 82 -1.09 -19.87 9.22
C GLY A 82 -2.09 -18.71 9.38
N GLN A 83 -2.04 -17.65 8.55
CA GLN A 83 -3.06 -16.58 8.57
C GLN A 83 -4.18 -16.78 7.53
N GLN A 84 -5.42 -16.59 7.98
CA GLN A 84 -6.61 -16.63 7.13
C GLN A 84 -6.55 -15.50 6.08
N ARG A 85 -6.87 -15.85 4.84
CA ARG A 85 -6.79 -14.97 3.67
C ARG A 85 -7.90 -13.91 3.75
N VAL A 86 -7.56 -12.69 4.17
CA VAL A 86 -8.49 -11.56 4.08
C VAL A 86 -8.27 -10.87 2.73
N HIS A 87 -9.22 -11.04 1.81
CA HIS A 87 -9.18 -10.32 0.54
C HIS A 87 -9.52 -8.85 0.78
N ILE A 88 -8.49 -8.01 0.91
CA ILE A 88 -8.68 -6.57 1.05
C ILE A 88 -8.91 -5.97 -0.34
N PRO A 89 -10.05 -5.31 -0.60
CA PRO A 89 -10.29 -4.65 -1.88
C PRO A 89 -9.36 -3.43 -2.03
N LEU A 90 -8.23 -3.63 -2.70
CA LEU A 90 -7.26 -2.57 -3.00
C LEU A 90 -7.74 -1.72 -4.18
N ARG A 91 -7.71 -0.39 -4.02
CA ARG A 91 -8.00 0.58 -5.08
C ARG A 91 -6.73 1.35 -5.45
N PRO A 92 -5.83 0.77 -6.27
CA PRO A 92 -4.61 1.44 -6.67
C PRO A 92 -4.93 2.66 -7.54
N ALA A 93 -4.21 3.75 -7.33
CA ALA A 93 -4.30 4.95 -8.13
C ALA A 93 -2.89 5.54 -8.30
N ILE A 94 -2.53 5.90 -9.54
CA ILE A 94 -1.28 6.59 -9.83
C ILE A 94 -1.59 8.07 -9.98
N LYS A 95 -0.85 8.92 -9.27
CA LYS A 95 -1.00 10.37 -9.31
C LYS A 95 0.35 11.01 -9.58
N LEU A 96 0.38 12.00 -10.46
CA LEU A 96 1.55 12.87 -10.59
C LEU A 96 1.67 13.67 -9.30
N HIS A 97 2.86 13.66 -8.69
CA HIS A 97 3.11 14.49 -7.52
C HIS A 97 3.04 15.96 -7.92
N ARG A 98 2.06 16.69 -7.37
CA ARG A 98 2.04 18.15 -7.37
C ARG A 98 2.39 18.59 -5.96
N ARG A 99 3.47 19.35 -5.80
CA ARG A 99 3.75 20.03 -4.54
C ARG A 99 2.57 20.96 -4.25
N GLN A 100 1.85 20.71 -3.16
CA GLN A 100 0.93 21.71 -2.64
C GLN A 100 1.80 22.79 -1.96
N PRO A 101 1.58 24.08 -2.25
CA PRO A 101 2.23 25.13 -1.48
C PRO A 101 1.79 24.99 -0.02
N HIS A 102 2.75 24.94 0.90
CA HIS A 102 2.47 25.11 2.31
C HIS A 102 2.04 26.56 2.51
N ASN A 103 0.77 26.78 2.87
CA ASN A 103 0.28 28.05 3.41
C ASN A 103 0.60 28.12 4.90
#